data_AF-A0A979G4L4-F1
#
_entry.id   AF-A0A979G4L4-F1
#
_cell.length_a   1.000
_cell.length_b   1.000
_cell.length_c   1.000
_cell.angle_alpha   90.00
_cell.angle_beta   90.00
_cell.angle_gamma   90.00
#
_symmetry.space_group_name_H-M   'P 1'
#
loop_
_entity.id
_entity.type
_entity.pdbx_description
1 polymer ?
#
loop_
_entity_poly.entity_id
_entity_poly.type
_entity_poly.pdbx_seq_one_letter_code
_entity_poly.pdbx_strand_id
1 'polypeptide(L)' 'MTYREYFEQLRTDFAYKTDAYIKAEKQLTEEPAFIDEQVMRHFIDAKSAWQMAANKYNALIDFARLHNVNPDENMVTLSY' A
#
# COMPACT_ATOMS: atom_id res chain seq x y z
N MET A 1 -15.63 12.39 -2.45
CA MET A 1 -14.86 11.19 -2.81
C MET A 1 -15.81 10.02 -2.92
N THR A 2 -15.86 9.38 -4.08
CA THR A 2 -16.60 8.14 -4.31
C THR A 2 -15.78 6.93 -3.84
N TYR A 3 -16.41 5.77 -3.66
CA TYR A 3 -15.69 4.52 -3.36
C TYR A 3 -14.68 4.15 -4.45
N ARG A 4 -14.99 4.43 -5.72
CA ARG A 4 -14.08 4.20 -6.84
C ARG A 4 -12.83 5.08 -6.74
N GLU A 5 -13.00 6.37 -6.50
CA GLU A 5 -11.87 7.30 -6.31
C GLU A 5 -11.00 6.87 -5.12
N TYR A 6 -11.63 6.45 -4.02
CA TYR A 6 -10.91 5.94 -2.86
C TYR A 6 -10.17 4.62 -3.15
N PHE A 7 -10.78 3.71 -3.91
CA PHE A 7 -10.15 2.47 -4.35
C PHE A 7 -8.94 2.73 -5.26
N GLU A 8 -9.08 3.61 -6.24
CA GLU A 8 -8.00 4.03 -7.13
C GLU A 8 -6.87 4.69 -6.34
N GLN A 9 -7.20 5.52 -5.33
CA GLN A 9 -6.21 6.10 -4.43
C GLN A 9 -5.45 5.03 -3.63
N LEU A 10 -6.15 4.09 -2.97
CA LEU A 10 -5.50 3.03 -2.20
C LEU A 10 -4.67 2.10 -3.08
N ARG A 11 -5.16 1.77 -4.29
CA ARG A 11 -4.42 0.98 -5.27
C ARG A 11 -3.13 1.70 -5.69
N THR A 12 -3.21 3.01 -5.92
CA THR A 12 -2.06 3.83 -6.34
C THR A 12 -1.04 3.95 -5.21
N ASP A 13 -1.49 4.21 -3.97
CA ASP A 13 -0.61 4.25 -2.80
C ASP A 13 0.05 2.89 -2.58
N PHE A 14 -0.71 1.78 -2.66
CA PHE A 14 -0.15 0.45 -2.55
C PHE A 14 0.92 0.17 -3.61
N ALA A 15 0.64 0.47 -4.89
CA ALA A 15 1.61 0.29 -5.96
C ALA A 15 2.90 1.11 -5.74
N TYR A 16 2.76 2.38 -5.33
CA TYR A 16 3.89 3.24 -5.03
C TYR A 16 4.74 2.70 -3.87
N LYS A 17 4.10 2.26 -2.78
CA LYS A 17 4.81 1.68 -1.62
C LYS A 17 5.43 0.32 -1.95
N THR A 18 4.83 -0.48 -2.82
CA THR A 18 5.42 -1.73 -3.33
C THR A 18 6.69 -1.46 -4.13
N ASP A 19 6.70 -0.48 -5.03
CA ASP A 19 7.90 -0.11 -5.77
C ASP A 19 9.03 0.36 -4.84
N ALA A 20 8.70 1.20 -3.85
CA ALA A 20 9.67 1.64 -2.83
C ALA A 20 10.23 0.48 -2.01
N TYR A 21 9.39 -0.47 -1.59
CA TYR A 21 9.80 -1.68 -0.88
C TYR A 21 10.75 -2.54 -1.73
N ILE A 22 10.41 -2.81 -2.99
CA ILE A 22 11.24 -3.63 -3.89
C ILE A 22 12.61 -2.97 -4.10
N LYS A 23 12.66 -1.65 -4.25
CA LYS A 23 13.93 -0.91 -4.39
C LYS A 23 14.77 -1.01 -3.11
N ALA A 24 14.16 -0.84 -1.94
CA ALA A 24 14.86 -0.98 -0.67
C ALA A 24 15.36 -2.41 -0.42
N GLU A 25 14.59 -3.43 -0.83
CA GLU A 25 14.99 -4.84 -0.76
C GLU A 25 16.17 -5.15 -1.69
N LYS A 26 16.18 -4.57 -2.90
CA LYS A 26 17.33 -4.69 -3.82
C LYS A 26 18.58 -4.03 -3.24
N GLN A 27 18.46 -2.81 -2.70
CA GLN A 27 19.59 -2.13 -2.06
C GLN A 27 20.17 -2.97 -0.91
N LEU A 28 19.30 -3.58 -0.09
CA LEU A 28 19.72 -4.46 1.01
C LEU A 28 20.45 -5.73 0.53
N THR A 29 20.13 -6.23 -0.66
CA THR A 29 20.69 -7.48 -1.20
C THR A 29 21.91 -7.27 -2.11
N GLU A 30 22.04 -6.10 -2.73
CA GLU A 30 23.13 -5.77 -3.67
C GLU A 30 24.31 -5.08 -2.99
N GLU A 31 24.09 -4.30 -1.94
CA GLU A 31 25.19 -3.72 -1.16
C GLU A 31 25.67 -4.73 -0.09
N PRO A 32 26.88 -4.59 0.47
CA PRO A 32 27.28 -5.23 1.74
C PRO A 32 26.46 -4.67 2.94
N ALA A 33 25.17 -4.45 2.74
CA ALA A 33 24.20 -3.67 3.51
C ALA A 33 23.89 -4.24 4.89
N PHE A 34 24.35 -5.45 5.21
CA PHE A 34 24.28 -5.92 6.60
C PHE A 34 25.10 -5.04 7.55
N ILE A 35 26.00 -4.20 7.01
CA ILE A 35 26.90 -3.31 7.76
C ILE A 35 26.41 -1.85 7.77
N ASP A 36 25.50 -1.44 6.87
CA ASP A 36 25.00 -0.06 6.80
C ASP A 36 23.63 0.09 7.50
N GLU A 37 23.65 0.67 8.69
CA GLU A 37 22.45 0.95 9.49
C GLU A 37 21.43 1.84 8.76
N GLN A 38 21.88 2.70 7.83
CA GLN A 38 21.01 3.56 7.06
C GLN A 38 20.19 2.75 6.04
N VAL A 39 20.83 1.80 5.36
CA VAL A 39 20.16 0.92 4.39
C VAL A 39 19.16 0.02 5.11
N MET A 40 19.54 -0.53 6.27
CA MET A 40 18.63 -1.33 7.10
C MET A 40 17.42 -0.51 7.58
N ARG A 41 17.64 0.71 8.07
CA ARG A 41 16.55 1.60 8.50
C ARG A 41 15.62 1.94 7.33
N HIS A 42 16.17 2.26 6.16
CA HIS A 42 15.39 2.56 4.97
C HIS A 42 14.51 1.37 4.55
N PHE A 43 15.06 0.14 4.62
CA PHE A 43 14.29 -1.07 4.36
C PHE A 43 13.15 -1.28 5.37
N ILE A 44 13.41 -1.11 6.68
CA ILE A 44 12.39 -1.25 7.72
C ILE A 44 11.24 -0.24 7.52
N ASP A 45 11.57 1.01 7.20
CA ASP A 45 10.58 2.06 6.95
C ASP A 45 9.75 1.76 5.69
N ALA A 46 10.41 1.37 4.59
CA ALA A 46 9.75 1.00 3.34
C ALA A 46 8.83 -0.22 3.52
N LYS A 47 9.29 -1.24 4.24
CA LYS A 47 8.50 -2.44 4.57
C LYS A 47 7.28 -2.11 5.42
N SER A 48 7.45 -1.28 6.45
CA SER A 48 6.34 -0.87 7.33
C SER A 48 5.29 -0.08 6.54
N ALA A 49 5.71 0.85 5.69
CA ALA A 49 4.82 1.62 4.83
C ALA A 49 4.07 0.74 3.82
N TRP A 50 4.77 -0.22 3.19
CA TRP A 50 4.16 -1.19 2.29
C TRP A 50 3.10 -2.04 3.01
N GLN A 51 3.41 -2.55 4.20
CA GLN A 51 2.49 -3.38 4.97
C GLN A 51 1.25 -2.59 5.42
N MET A 52 1.41 -1.32 5.81
CA MET A 52 0.28 -0.44 6.12
C MET A 52 -0.61 -0.18 4.90
N ALA A 53 -0.02 0.09 3.73
CA ALA A 53 -0.76 0.31 2.49
C ALA A 53 -1.50 -0.97 2.05
N ALA A 54 -0.85 -2.13 2.14
CA ALA A 54 -1.44 -3.44 1.87
C ALA A 54 -2.67 -3.69 2.76
N ASN A 55 -2.53 -3.45 4.08
CA ASN A 55 -3.63 -3.64 5.02
C ASN A 55 -4.82 -2.73 4.71
N LYS A 56 -4.58 -1.45 4.38
CA LYS A 56 -5.66 -0.51 4.00
C LYS A 56 -6.37 -0.94 2.73
N TYR A 57 -5.61 -1.33 1.71
CA TYR A 57 -6.15 -1.80 0.44
C TYR A 57 -6.99 -3.07 0.62
N ASN A 58 -6.47 -4.06 1.34
CA ASN A 58 -7.17 -5.31 1.63
C ASN A 58 -8.42 -5.08 2.50
N ALA A 59 -8.36 -4.19 3.49
CA ALA A 59 -9.52 -3.86 4.31
C ALA A 59 -10.68 -3.27 3.48
N LEU A 60 -10.37 -2.46 2.46
CA LEU A 60 -11.39 -1.94 1.56
C LEU A 60 -11.98 -3.05 0.68
N ILE A 61 -11.16 -3.97 0.18
CA ILE A 61 -11.63 -5.14 -0.59
C ILE A 61 -12.55 -6.01 0.26
N ASP A 62 -12.16 -6.29 1.50
CA ASP A 62 -12.96 -7.07 2.43
C ASP A 62 -14.29 -6.37 2.76
N PHE A 63 -14.26 -5.05 3.00
CA PHE A 63 -15.46 -4.25 3.17
C PHE A 63 -16.38 -4.34 1.95
N ALA A 64 -15.84 -4.16 0.75
CA ALA A 64 -16.60 -4.22 -0.48
C ALA A 64 -17.25 -5.61 -0.68
N ARG A 65 -16.50 -6.68 -0.38
CA ARG A 65 -17.02 -8.06 -0.44
C ARG A 65 -18.12 -8.31 0.61
N LEU A 66 -17.92 -7.88 1.85
CA LEU A 66 -18.88 -8.09 2.94
C LEU A 66 -20.20 -7.34 2.73
N HIS A 67 -20.12 -6.14 2.15
CA HIS A 67 -21.28 -5.29 1.93
C HIS A 67 -21.83 -5.37 0.48
N ASN A 68 -21.31 -6.28 -0.33
CA ASN A 68 -21.69 -6.47 -1.73
C ASN A 68 -21.63 -5.16 -2.54
N VAL A 69 -20.65 -4.31 -2.22
CA VAL A 69 -20.42 -3.03 -2.90
C VAL A 69 -19.73 -3.33 -4.23
N ASN A 70 -20.41 -3.01 -5.33
CA ASN A 70 -19.80 -3.07 -6.65
C ASN A 70 -18.93 -1.81 -6.86
N PRO A 71 -17.60 -1.94 -7.03
CA PRO A 71 -16.71 -0.80 -7.26
C PRO A 71 -16.98 -0.05 -8.58
N ASP A 72 -17.69 -0.67 -9.53
CA ASP A 72 -18.11 -0.06 -10.79
C ASP A 72 -19.47 0.66 -10.72
N GLU A 73 -20.28 0.39 -9.70
CA GLU A 73 -21.47 1.20 -9.44
C GLU A 73 -21.03 2.47 -8.72
N ASN A 74 -21.29 3.63 -9.33
CA ASN A 74 -21.09 4.95 -8.74
C ASN A 74 -21.94 5.11 -7.46
N MET A 75 -21.49 4.53 -6.35
CA MET A 75 -22.24 4.50 -5.10
C MET A 75 -21.61 5.50 -4.14
N VAL A 76 -22.43 6.49 -3.78
CA VAL A 76 -22.48 7.34 -2.58
C VAL A 76 -21.16 7.91 -2.04
N THR A 77 -21.10 9.24 -2.00
CA THR A 77 -20.07 10.04 -1.33
C THR A 77 -19.76 9.53 0.07
N LEU A 78 -18.47 9.36 0.39
CA LEU A 78 -17.99 9.15 1.75
C LEU A 78 -18.35 10.38 2.61
N SER A 79 -19.32 10.25 3.50
CA SER A 79 -19.60 11.23 4.55
C SER A 79 -18.63 11.02 5.70
N TYR A 80 -17.76 12.00 5.95
CA TYR A 80 -16.86 12.06 7.10
C TYR A 80 -17.63 12.35 8.40
#